data_AF-A0A7X2P4P5-F1
#
_entry.id   AF-A0A7X2P4P5-F1
#
_cell.length_a   1.000
_cell.length_b   1.000
_cell.length_c   1.000
_cell.angle_alpha   90.00
_cell.angle_beta   90.00
_cell.angle_gamma   90.00
#
_symmetry.space_group_name_H-M   'P 1'
#
loop_
_entity.id
_entity.type
_entity.pdbx_description
1 polymer ?
#
loop_
_entity_poly.entity_id
_entity_poly.type
_entity_poly.pdbx_seq_one_letter_code
_entity_poly.pdbx_strand_id
1 'polypeptide(L)' 'MKESVQKMSGRKKYKGERYSFFRDKKLGHGGNGAVYDVKLEEKDDLGFPVVAKFFEYSGDDKEKRYNSVNCNRK' A
#
# COMPACT_ATOMS: atom_id res chain seq x y z
N MET A 1 -20.91 25.38 8.30
CA MET A 1 -20.92 24.10 7.54
C MET A 1 -19.48 23.63 7.42
N LYS A 2 -19.11 22.51 8.05
CA LYS A 2 -17.83 21.84 7.73
C LYS A 2 -18.08 21.05 6.46
N GLU A 3 -17.53 21.50 5.33
CA GLU A 3 -17.51 20.70 4.11
C GLU A 3 -16.85 19.35 4.44
N SER A 4 -17.68 18.33 4.53
CA SER A 4 -17.24 16.94 4.52
C SER A 4 -16.69 16.66 3.14
N VAL A 5 -15.39 16.93 2.95
CA VAL A 5 -14.64 16.49 1.77
C VAL A 5 -14.80 14.97 1.72
N GLN A 6 -15.65 14.50 0.82
CA GLN A 6 -15.78 13.09 0.50
C GLN A 6 -14.39 12.61 0.05
N LYS A 7 -13.66 11.92 0.93
CA LYS A 7 -12.40 11.26 0.57
C LYS A 7 -12.75 10.24 -0.51
N MET A 8 -12.50 10.57 -1.77
CA MET A 8 -12.47 9.58 -2.85
C MET A 8 -11.50 8.50 -2.43
N SER A 9 -12.00 7.33 -2.00
CA SER A 9 -11.17 6.22 -1.54
C SER A 9 -10.51 5.54 -2.74
N GLY A 10 -9.60 6.24 -3.40
CA GLY A 10 -8.71 5.66 -4.39
C GLY A 10 -7.91 4.54 -3.74
N ARG A 11 -7.78 3.41 -4.44
CA ARG A 11 -6.93 2.33 -3.96
C ARG A 11 -5.48 2.77 -4.18
N LYS A 12 -4.70 2.85 -3.10
CA LYS A 12 -3.31 3.26 -3.17
C LYS A 12 -2.45 2.15 -3.80
N LYS A 13 -1.82 2.44 -4.94
CA LYS A 13 -0.86 1.54 -5.61
C LYS A 13 0.54 1.83 -5.09
N TYR A 14 1.30 0.79 -4.78
CA TYR A 14 2.69 0.85 -4.36
C TYR A 14 3.58 0.40 -5.51
N LYS A 15 4.61 1.18 -5.81
CA LYS A 15 5.54 0.90 -6.91
C LYS A 15 6.91 0.56 -6.33
N GLY A 16 7.29 -0.70 -6.41
CA GLY A 16 8.66 -1.14 -6.20
C GLY A 16 9.47 -1.06 -7.50
N GLU A 17 10.75 -1.45 -7.43
CA GLU A 17 11.62 -1.49 -8.60
C GLU A 17 11.20 -2.57 -9.61
N ARG A 18 10.75 -3.73 -9.10
CA ARG A 18 10.35 -4.88 -9.92
C ARG A 18 8.85 -5.10 -9.99
N TYR A 19 8.13 -4.84 -8.91
CA TYR A 19 6.71 -5.18 -8.80
C TYR A 19 5.89 -3.98 -8.35
N SER A 20 4.69 -3.87 -8.90
CA SER A 20 3.67 -2.95 -8.40
C SER A 20 2.52 -3.72 -7.75
N PHE A 21 2.00 -3.19 -6.65
CA PHE A 21 0.97 -3.91 -5.90
C PHE A 21 0.01 -2.99 -5.15
N PHE A 22 -1.11 -3.56 -4.73
CA PHE A 22 -2.09 -2.90 -3.88
C PHE A 22 -2.20 -3.63 -2.55
N ARG A 23 -2.26 -2.86 -1.46
CA ARG A 23 -2.61 -3.44 -0.15
C ARG A 23 -4.02 -4.00 -0.19
N ASP A 24 -4.20 -5.15 0.44
CA ASP A 24 -5.50 -5.77 0.65
C ASP A 24 -5.78 -5.92 2.15
N LYS A 25 -5.58 -7.12 2.71
CA LYS A 25 -5.88 -7.43 4.11
C LYS A 25 -4.65 -7.32 5.00
N LYS A 26 -4.78 -6.71 6.19
CA LYS A 26 -3.73 -6.74 7.21
C LYS A 26 -3.66 -8.14 7.83
N LEU A 27 -2.47 -8.73 7.85
CA LEU A 27 -2.21 -10.04 8.46
C LEU A 27 -1.72 -9.93 9.89
N GLY A 28 -0.92 -8.90 10.18
CA GLY A 28 -0.32 -8.73 11.51
C GLY A 28 0.50 -7.46 11.64
N HIS A 29 1.00 -7.22 12.84
CA HIS A 29 1.88 -6.11 13.19
C HIS A 29 2.93 -6.60 14.18
N GLY A 30 4.18 -6.17 13.98
CA GLY A 30 5.28 -6.41 14.90
C GLY A 30 6.10 -5.14 15.09
N GLY A 31 7.19 -5.22 15.85
CA GLY A 31 7.98 -4.03 16.24
C GLY A 31 8.42 -3.13 15.10
N ASN A 32 8.67 -3.70 13.91
CA ASN A 32 9.11 -2.97 12.73
C ASN A 32 7.98 -2.67 11.74
N GLY A 33 6.71 -2.77 12.14
CA GLY A 33 5.54 -2.44 11.33
C GLY A 33 4.65 -3.62 10.93
N ALA A 34 3.77 -3.39 9.96
CA ALA A 34 2.67 -4.29 9.62
C ALA A 34 2.90 -5.11 8.34
N VAL A 35 2.34 -6.32 8.33
CA VAL A 35 2.32 -7.21 7.17
C VAL A 35 0.92 -7.26 6.60
N TYR A 36 0.81 -7.21 5.27
CA TYR A 36 -0.45 -7.24 4.53
C TYR A 36 -0.39 -8.29 3.43
N ASP A 37 -1.52 -8.92 3.15
CA ASP A 37 -1.79 -9.50 1.83
C ASP A 37 -1.75 -8.40 0.77
N VAL A 38 -1.18 -8.73 -0.38
CA VAL A 38 -1.11 -7.80 -1.51
C VAL A 38 -1.60 -8.45 -2.79
N LYS A 39 -2.17 -7.63 -3.65
CA LYS A 39 -2.49 -8.00 -5.03
C LYS A 39 -1.46 -7.35 -5.93
N LEU A 40 -0.67 -8.16 -6.63
CA LEU A 40 0.21 -7.68 -7.68
C LEU A 40 -0.63 -7.14 -8.85
N GLU A 41 -0.01 -6.32 -9.68
CA GLU A 41 -0.60 -5.95 -10.97
C GLU A 41 -0.71 -7.20 -11.86
N GLU A 42 -1.73 -7.28 -12.72
CA GLU A 42 -2.02 -8.50 -13.51
C GLU A 42 -0.84 -8.96 -14.38
N LYS A 43 0.01 -8.01 -14.81
CA LYS A 43 1.23 -8.30 -15.59
C LYS A 43 2.36 -8.91 -14.75
N ASP A 44 2.25 -8.81 -13.43
CA ASP A 44 3.25 -9.20 -12.44
C ASP A 44 2.82 -10.48 -11.68
N ASP A 45 1.80 -11.22 -12.15
CA ASP A 45 1.33 -12.41 -11.44
C ASP A 45 2.43 -13.48 -11.31
N LEU A 46 2.68 -13.90 -10.08
CA LEU A 46 3.70 -14.88 -9.71
C LEU A 46 3.13 -16.29 -9.53
N GLY A 47 1.81 -16.46 -9.56
CA GLY A 47 1.15 -17.77 -9.40
C GLY A 47 1.14 -18.30 -7.95
N PHE A 48 1.47 -17.47 -6.96
CA PHE A 48 1.39 -17.80 -5.54
C PHE A 48 1.02 -16.58 -4.69
N PRO A 49 0.49 -16.76 -3.46
CA PRO A 49 0.15 -15.65 -2.57
C PRO A 49 1.38 -14.83 -2.19
N VAL A 50 1.24 -13.49 -2.24
CA VAL A 50 2.31 -12.55 -1.89
C VAL A 50 1.86 -11.66 -0.74
N VAL A 51 2.81 -11.40 0.17
CA VAL A 51 2.63 -10.48 1.29
C VAL A 51 3.66 -9.36 1.21
N ALA A 52 3.31 -8.18 1.72
CA ALA A 52 4.23 -7.06 1.85
C ALA A 52 4.34 -6.60 3.31
N LYS A 53 5.58 -6.43 3.78
CA LYS A 53 5.87 -5.82 5.07
C LYS A 53 6.11 -4.32 4.89
N PHE A 54 5.32 -3.52 5.59
CA PHE A 54 5.45 -2.08 5.67
C PHE A 54 6.20 -1.73 6.94
N PHE A 55 7.33 -1.06 6.78
CA PHE A 55 8.15 -0.58 7.87
C PHE A 55 7.55 0.72 8.40
N GLU A 56 7.04 0.66 9.62
CA GLU A 56 6.57 1.85 10.34
C GLU A 56 7.81 2.53 10.93
N TYR A 57 8.10 3.73 10.41
CA TYR A 57 9.16 4.60 10.94
C TYR A 57 8.50 5.85 11.49
N SER A 58 8.88 6.23 12.70
CA SER A 58 8.31 7.38 13.42
C SER A 58 9.17 8.64 13.34
N GLY A 59 10.31 8.62 12.64
CA GLY A 59 11.13 9.82 12.46
C GLY A 59 10.62 10.75 11.35
N ASP A 60 11.30 11.89 11.19
CA ASP A 60 10.81 13.03 10.39
C ASP A 60 10.55 12.70 8.91
N ASP A 61 11.29 11.75 8.34
CA ASP A 61 11.17 11.35 6.93
C ASP A 61 10.17 10.22 6.65
N LYS A 62 9.28 9.89 7.60
CA LYS A 62 8.31 8.78 7.48
C LYS A 62 7.47 8.80 6.20
N GLU A 63 7.18 9.98 5.65
CA GLU A 63 6.33 10.12 4.46
C GLU A 63 7.07 9.80 3.14
N LYS A 64 8.42 9.79 3.15
CA LYS A 64 9.24 9.65 1.93
C LYS A 64 9.54 8.21 1.52
N ARG A 65 9.15 7.21 2.33
CA ARG A 65 9.68 5.85 2.19
C ARG A 65 9.07 5.03 1.04
N TYR A 66 7.82 5.28 0.69
CA TYR A 66 7.09 4.44 -0.26
C TYR A 66 6.52 5.26 -1.42
N ASN A 67 7.09 5.03 -2.61
CA ASN A 67 6.53 5.51 -3.85
C ASN A 67 5.15 4.88 -4.05
N SER A 68 4.15 5.76 -4.14
CA SER A 68 2.77 5.33 -4.26
C SER A 68 1.95 6.35 -5.04
N VAL A 69 1.03 5.85 -5.85
CA VAL A 69 0.12 6.67 -6.64
C VAL A 69 -1.31 6.34 -6.23
N ASN A 70 -2.13 7.38 -6.12
CA ASN A 70 -3.54 7.20 -5.81
C ASN A 70 -4.28 6.87 -7.11
N CYS A 71 -4.81 5.65 -7.22
CA CYS A 71 -5.60 5.28 -8.38
C CYS A 71 -7.06 5.62 -8.10
N ASN A 72 -7.64 6.54 -8.88
CA ASN A 72 -9.08 6.75 -8.87
C ASN A 72 -9.75 5.50 -9.45
N ARG A 73 -10.82 5.02 -8.81
CA ARG A 73 -11.75 4.10 -9.48
C ARG A 73 -12.34 4.88 -10.65
N LYS A 74 -12.02 4.44 -11.88
CA LYS A 74 -12.76 4.86 -13.07
C LYS A 74 -14.17 4.29 -13.02
#